data_AF-A0A960JNS9-F1
#
_entry.id   AF-A0A960JNS9-F1
#
_cell.length_a   1.000
_cell.length_b   1.000
_cell.length_c   1.000
_cell.angle_alpha   90.00
_cell.angle_beta   90.00
_cell.angle_gamma   90.00
#
_symmetry.space_group_name_H-M   'P 1'
#
loop_
_entity.id
_entity.type
_entity.pdbx_description
1 polymer ?
#
loop_
_entity_poly.entity_id
_entity_poly.type
_entity_poly.pdbx_seq_one_letter_code
_entity_poly.pdbx_strand_id
1 'polypeptide(L)'
;MNTPGRSSIVGIVAGGLAAFSLLAAGCGNDTGGEEAEAADVVQESDFILEPASEPGQGAFTPPVDVAPDTGPAFQGIQGARQGGGCDKEMLKAELDQRPEVKAEYAQVLGMQAEEVNGYIDTLEPQVLGTNMKVTNHGLNDQGKAYPIASDLEAGTAVLVDKDESGKLGGPQPVTRCKCGNPLLKAPELGVKRPEWVTTTTRYDDT
;
A
#
# COMPACT_ATOMS: atom_id res chain seq x y z
N MET A 1 57.66 59.34 18.52
CA MET A 1 58.34 59.13 19.82
C MET A 1 57.44 58.22 20.66
N ASN A 2 57.96 57.04 21.02
CA ASN A 2 57.51 56.07 22.05
C ASN A 2 56.05 55.55 22.14
N THR A 3 55.89 54.24 21.89
CA THR A 3 55.12 53.25 22.70
C THR A 3 55.69 53.17 24.13
N PRO A 4 54.98 52.71 25.20
CA PRO A 4 54.53 51.31 25.44
C PRO A 4 53.15 51.23 26.17
N GLY A 5 52.41 50.12 26.40
CA GLY A 5 52.74 48.75 26.76
C GLY A 5 52.78 48.57 28.30
N ARG A 6 51.82 47.86 28.93
CA ARG A 6 52.01 47.25 30.28
C ARG A 6 51.26 45.92 30.44
N SER A 7 52.01 44.99 31.02
CA SER A 7 51.79 43.55 31.20
C SER A 7 51.43 43.16 32.65
N SER A 8 50.82 41.97 32.77
CA SER A 8 51.07 40.82 33.68
C SER A 8 51.08 40.95 35.22
N ILE A 9 50.38 40.01 35.88
CA ILE A 9 50.74 39.26 37.13
C ILE A 9 49.98 37.91 37.04
N VAL A 10 50.55 36.71 36.78
CA VAL A 10 51.44 35.79 37.53
C VAL A 10 50.87 35.24 38.85
N GLY A 11 50.65 33.92 38.89
CA GLY A 11 50.47 33.13 40.12
C GLY A 11 50.71 31.64 39.85
N ILE A 12 51.93 31.17 40.11
CA ILE A 12 52.35 29.76 40.16
C ILE A 12 52.41 29.36 41.64
N VAL A 13 51.84 28.22 42.03
CA VAL A 13 52.38 27.39 43.15
C VAL A 13 52.18 25.91 42.81
N ALA A 14 53.26 25.15 43.04
CA ALA A 14 53.47 23.75 42.72
C ALA A 14 53.08 22.80 43.88
N GLY A 15 53.00 21.49 43.59
CA GLY A 15 53.38 20.45 44.56
C GLY A 15 52.56 19.16 44.53
N GLY A 16 53.25 18.03 44.29
CA GLY A 16 52.92 16.75 44.96
C GLY A 16 52.50 15.57 44.09
N LEU A 17 53.46 14.72 43.72
CA LEU A 17 53.26 13.34 43.26
C LEU A 17 52.79 12.44 44.42
N ALA A 18 51.71 11.68 44.21
CA ALA A 18 51.49 10.40 44.88
C ALA A 18 50.87 9.42 43.88
N ALA A 19 51.61 8.37 43.57
CA ALA A 19 51.18 7.27 42.72
C ALA A 19 50.20 6.37 43.48
N PHE A 20 49.03 6.11 42.89
CA PHE A 20 48.24 4.92 43.17
C PHE A 20 47.92 4.25 41.83
N SER A 21 48.68 3.20 41.53
CA SER A 21 48.40 2.30 40.42
C SER A 21 47.25 1.38 40.81
N LEU A 22 46.13 1.47 40.10
CA LEU A 22 45.12 0.42 40.01
C LEU A 22 44.92 0.09 38.53
N LEU A 23 45.47 -1.06 38.13
CA LEU A 23 45.19 -1.71 36.85
C LEU A 23 43.82 -2.39 36.93
N ALA A 24 42.91 -2.03 36.02
CA ALA A 24 41.93 -2.96 35.49
C ALA A 24 41.73 -2.67 33.99
N ALA A 25 41.89 -3.72 33.20
CA ALA A 25 41.92 -3.75 31.76
C ALA A 25 40.54 -3.58 31.11
N GLY A 26 40.52 -3.03 29.90
CA GLY A 26 39.37 -3.05 29.00
C GLY A 26 39.62 -2.20 27.75
N CYS A 27 40.21 -2.82 26.73
CA CYS A 27 40.44 -2.24 25.39
C CYS A 27 39.11 -1.84 24.73
N GLY A 28 39.17 -0.78 23.93
CA GLY A 28 37.99 -0.12 23.35
C GLY A 28 37.23 -0.94 22.32
N ASN A 29 36.18 -0.32 21.80
CA ASN A 29 35.77 -0.52 20.42
C ASN A 29 34.89 0.65 19.97
N ASP A 30 34.99 0.92 18.68
CA ASP A 30 34.21 1.83 17.86
C ASP A 30 32.80 2.08 18.37
N THR A 31 32.45 3.37 18.50
CA THR A 31 31.05 3.78 18.40
C THR A 31 30.66 3.55 16.94
N GLY A 32 30.38 2.29 16.63
CA GLY A 32 29.60 1.91 15.48
C GLY A 32 28.31 2.71 15.59
N GLY A 33 28.15 3.69 14.71
CA GLY A 33 26.83 4.14 14.36
C GLY A 33 26.10 2.89 13.87
N GLU A 34 25.21 2.37 14.70
CA GLU A 34 24.06 1.63 14.19
C GLU A 34 23.35 2.61 13.27
N GLU A 35 23.68 2.56 11.97
CA GLU A 35 22.72 2.87 10.94
C GLU A 35 21.49 2.07 11.33
N ALA A 36 20.45 2.75 11.81
CA ALA A 36 19.19 2.11 12.06
C ALA A 36 18.78 1.48 10.73
N GLU A 37 18.94 0.16 10.59
CA GLU A 37 18.30 -0.58 9.52
C GLU A 37 16.84 -0.14 9.56
N ALA A 38 16.40 0.50 8.46
CA ALA A 38 15.02 0.87 8.32
C ALA A 38 14.21 -0.40 8.60
N ALA A 39 13.40 -0.39 9.67
CA ALA A 39 12.60 -1.54 10.01
C ALA A 39 11.84 -1.98 8.75
N ASP A 40 11.85 -3.28 8.45
CA ASP A 40 11.19 -3.87 7.29
C ASP A 40 9.66 -3.78 7.47
N VAL A 41 9.15 -2.56 7.28
CA VAL A 41 7.77 -2.18 7.48
C VAL A 41 7.20 -1.58 6.21
N VAL A 42 5.87 -1.66 6.08
CA VAL A 42 5.13 -1.04 5.00
C VAL A 42 5.29 0.48 5.06
N GLN A 43 5.69 1.09 3.95
CA GLN A 43 5.87 2.54 3.81
C GLN A 43 4.99 3.09 2.70
N GLU A 44 4.79 4.41 2.70
CA GLU A 44 4.07 5.13 1.66
C GLU A 44 4.65 4.89 0.25
N SER A 45 5.98 4.76 0.15
CA SER A 45 6.69 4.48 -1.10
C SER A 45 6.42 3.09 -1.68
N ASP A 46 5.84 2.18 -0.91
CA ASP A 46 5.54 0.83 -1.37
C ASP A 46 4.29 0.80 -2.28
N PHE A 47 3.47 1.86 -2.26
CA PHE A 47 2.25 1.94 -3.05
C PHE A 47 2.51 2.54 -4.44
N ILE A 48 2.17 1.78 -5.48
CA ILE A 48 2.25 2.23 -6.87
C ILE A 48 0.98 3.01 -7.20
N LEU A 49 1.13 4.24 -7.72
CA LEU A 49 -0.01 5.01 -8.22
C LEU A 49 -0.58 4.32 -9.47
N GLU A 50 -1.87 3.98 -9.43
CA GLU A 50 -2.60 3.43 -10.55
C GLU A 50 -3.60 4.47 -11.11
N PRO A 51 -3.38 4.99 -12.34
CA PRO A 51 -4.24 6.01 -12.92
C PRO A 51 -5.67 5.51 -13.15
N ALA A 52 -6.67 6.38 -12.97
CA ALA A 52 -8.07 5.99 -13.11
C ALA A 52 -8.44 5.58 -14.56
N SER A 53 -7.74 6.12 -15.55
CA SER A 53 -8.00 5.89 -16.98
C SER A 53 -7.33 4.65 -17.56
N GLU A 54 -6.35 4.07 -16.87
CA GLU A 54 -5.54 2.95 -17.38
C GLU A 54 -6.03 1.63 -16.80
N PRO A 55 -6.08 0.54 -17.59
CA PRO A 55 -6.17 -0.80 -17.02
C PRO A 55 -4.99 -1.04 -16.06
N GLY A 56 -5.27 -1.49 -14.84
CA GLY A 56 -4.22 -1.90 -13.90
C GLY A 56 -3.40 -3.08 -14.41
N GLN A 57 -2.30 -3.38 -13.72
CA GLN A 57 -1.44 -4.52 -14.09
C GLN A 57 -2.20 -5.85 -13.99
N GLY A 58 -1.97 -6.76 -14.95
CA GLY A 58 -2.54 -8.11 -14.96
C GLY A 58 -4.07 -8.12 -14.92
N ALA A 59 -4.75 -7.51 -15.89
CA ALA A 59 -6.21 -7.37 -15.86
C ALA A 59 -6.93 -8.74 -15.78
N PHE A 60 -7.84 -8.87 -14.81
CA PHE A 60 -8.71 -10.03 -14.68
C PHE A 60 -9.75 -10.08 -15.79
N THR A 61 -10.24 -8.95 -16.28
CA THR A 61 -11.23 -8.85 -17.35
C THR A 61 -10.89 -7.70 -18.29
N PRO A 62 -11.46 -7.69 -19.51
CA PRO A 62 -11.63 -6.43 -20.23
C PRO A 62 -12.31 -5.37 -19.33
N PRO A 63 -12.11 -4.07 -19.60
CA PRO A 63 -12.72 -3.03 -18.78
C PRO A 63 -14.24 -3.19 -18.69
N VAL A 64 -14.74 -3.21 -17.47
CA VAL A 64 -16.18 -3.23 -17.16
C VAL A 64 -16.70 -1.88 -16.65
N ASP A 65 -15.90 -0.84 -16.81
CA ASP A 65 -16.32 0.52 -16.56
C ASP A 65 -17.17 1.06 -17.71
N VAL A 66 -18.46 1.20 -17.43
CA VAL A 66 -19.41 1.89 -18.31
C VAL A 66 -19.43 3.38 -17.98
N ALA A 67 -19.68 4.21 -19.00
CA ALA A 67 -19.75 5.67 -18.91
C ALA A 67 -20.49 6.16 -17.65
N PRO A 68 -20.11 7.31 -17.06
CA PRO A 68 -20.59 7.70 -15.75
C PRO A 68 -22.12 7.87 -15.75
N ASP A 69 -22.79 7.02 -14.98
CA ASP A 69 -24.16 7.24 -14.53
C ASP A 69 -24.09 8.42 -13.54
N THR A 70 -24.64 9.56 -13.92
CA THR A 70 -24.52 10.84 -13.18
C THR A 70 -25.44 10.87 -11.95
N GLY A 71 -25.46 9.80 -11.16
CA GLY A 71 -26.26 9.68 -9.95
C GLY A 71 -25.92 10.78 -8.93
N PRO A 72 -26.82 11.04 -7.96
CA PRO A 72 -26.61 12.09 -6.98
C PRO A 72 -25.34 11.82 -6.14
N ALA A 73 -24.58 12.88 -5.85
CA ALA A 73 -23.43 12.79 -4.95
C ALA A 73 -23.89 12.34 -3.55
N PHE A 74 -23.54 11.13 -3.15
CA PHE A 74 -23.63 10.66 -1.78
C PHE A 74 -22.26 10.79 -1.11
N GLN A 75 -22.20 10.95 0.21
CA GLN A 75 -20.95 10.86 0.97
C GLN A 75 -20.65 9.37 1.25
N GLY A 76 -20.15 8.65 0.24
CA GLY A 76 -19.66 7.27 0.37
C GLY A 76 -18.22 7.23 0.94
N ILE A 77 -17.54 6.08 0.80
CA ILE A 77 -16.14 5.93 1.22
C ILE A 77 -15.31 7.09 0.63
N GLN A 78 -14.70 7.91 1.49
CA GLN A 78 -13.81 9.01 1.07
C GLN A 78 -14.43 9.99 0.04
N GLY A 79 -15.75 10.24 0.09
CA GLY A 79 -16.41 11.19 -0.84
C GLY A 79 -16.76 10.60 -2.21
N ALA A 80 -16.78 9.28 -2.34
CA ALA A 80 -17.18 8.58 -3.55
C ALA A 80 -18.64 8.85 -3.97
N ARG A 81 -18.89 8.97 -5.29
CA ARG A 81 -20.21 9.26 -5.87
C ARG A 81 -20.96 7.97 -6.24
N GLN A 82 -22.29 7.98 -6.10
CA GLN A 82 -23.14 6.88 -6.54
C GLN A 82 -23.51 7.04 -8.02
N GLY A 83 -23.57 5.92 -8.73
CA GLY A 83 -23.84 5.88 -10.15
C GLY A 83 -22.56 5.93 -10.97
N GLY A 84 -22.53 5.11 -12.02
CA GLY A 84 -21.47 5.05 -13.01
C GLY A 84 -20.35 4.10 -12.64
N GLY A 85 -19.70 3.59 -13.68
CA GLY A 85 -18.35 3.07 -13.56
C GLY A 85 -18.19 1.57 -13.43
N CYS A 86 -19.22 0.77 -13.17
CA CYS A 86 -19.08 -0.70 -13.13
C CYS A 86 -20.34 -1.42 -13.62
N ASP A 87 -20.24 -2.14 -14.73
CA ASP A 87 -21.28 -3.07 -15.18
C ASP A 87 -21.08 -4.44 -14.51
N LYS A 88 -21.93 -4.73 -13.52
CA LYS A 88 -21.90 -5.98 -12.77
C LYS A 88 -22.25 -7.20 -13.62
N GLU A 89 -23.17 -7.05 -14.56
CA GLU A 89 -23.57 -8.17 -15.43
C GLU A 89 -22.45 -8.49 -16.40
N MET A 90 -21.78 -7.47 -16.95
CA MET A 90 -20.61 -7.66 -17.80
C MET A 90 -19.45 -8.29 -17.01
N LEU A 91 -19.18 -7.85 -15.78
CA LEU A 91 -18.16 -8.48 -14.93
C LEU A 91 -18.46 -9.97 -14.69
N LYS A 92 -19.69 -10.31 -14.30
CA LYS A 92 -20.10 -11.70 -14.12
C LYS A 92 -19.93 -12.51 -15.41
N ALA A 93 -20.36 -11.96 -16.55
CA ALA A 93 -20.24 -12.62 -17.84
C ALA A 93 -18.76 -12.86 -18.25
N GLU A 94 -17.87 -11.90 -18.00
CA GLU A 94 -16.44 -12.03 -18.29
C GLU A 94 -15.73 -13.06 -17.40
N LEU A 95 -16.18 -13.20 -16.14
CA LEU A 95 -15.68 -14.21 -15.22
C LEU A 95 -16.27 -15.59 -15.51
N ASP A 96 -17.56 -15.68 -15.84
CA ASP A 96 -18.24 -16.94 -16.16
C ASP A 96 -17.69 -17.59 -17.44
N GLN A 97 -17.22 -16.80 -18.39
CA GLN A 97 -16.55 -17.28 -19.60
C GLN A 97 -15.13 -17.81 -19.35
N ARG A 98 -14.53 -17.50 -18.18
CA ARG A 98 -13.15 -17.84 -17.81
C ARG A 98 -13.10 -18.44 -16.41
N PRO A 99 -13.52 -19.71 -16.23
CA PRO A 99 -13.70 -20.31 -14.92
C PRO A 99 -12.42 -20.38 -14.08
N GLU A 100 -11.25 -20.52 -14.72
CA GLU A 100 -9.95 -20.45 -14.06
C GLU A 100 -9.66 -19.06 -13.47
N VAL A 101 -9.96 -17.99 -14.21
CA VAL A 101 -9.82 -16.61 -13.73
C VAL A 101 -10.82 -16.33 -12.60
N LYS A 102 -12.05 -16.82 -12.73
CA LYS A 102 -13.08 -16.71 -11.69
C LYS A 102 -12.65 -17.43 -10.40
N ALA A 103 -11.99 -18.57 -10.50
CA ALA A 103 -11.47 -19.29 -9.35
C ALA A 103 -10.38 -18.48 -8.62
N GLU A 104 -9.47 -17.82 -9.35
CA GLU A 104 -8.48 -16.92 -8.74
C GLU A 104 -9.14 -15.69 -8.10
N TYR A 105 -10.15 -15.12 -8.76
CA TYR A 105 -10.94 -14.00 -8.23
C TYR A 105 -11.58 -14.39 -6.89
N ALA A 106 -12.18 -15.58 -6.85
CA ALA A 106 -12.77 -16.15 -5.65
C ALA A 106 -11.73 -16.42 -4.56
N GLN A 107 -10.57 -16.97 -4.93
CA GLN A 107 -9.48 -17.29 -4.02
C GLN A 107 -8.95 -16.04 -3.32
N VAL A 108 -8.74 -14.94 -4.06
CA VAL A 108 -8.32 -13.65 -3.49
C VAL A 108 -9.32 -13.18 -2.43
N LEU A 109 -10.62 -13.30 -2.72
CA LEU A 109 -11.68 -12.87 -1.81
C LEU A 109 -12.06 -13.91 -0.75
N GLY A 110 -11.30 -15.01 -0.64
CA GLY A 110 -11.53 -16.06 0.36
C GLY A 110 -12.88 -16.76 0.22
N MET A 111 -13.33 -17.00 -1.02
CA MET A 111 -14.64 -17.59 -1.32
C MET A 111 -14.59 -18.71 -2.35
N GLN A 112 -15.67 -19.47 -2.46
CA GLN A 112 -15.83 -20.47 -3.53
C GLN A 112 -16.23 -19.79 -4.84
N ALA A 113 -15.83 -20.36 -5.97
CA ALA A 113 -16.09 -19.77 -7.30
C ALA A 113 -17.60 -19.62 -7.59
N GLU A 114 -18.42 -20.53 -7.07
CA GLU A 114 -19.88 -20.50 -7.23
C GLU A 114 -20.54 -19.34 -6.47
N GLU A 115 -19.88 -18.81 -5.44
CA GLU A 115 -20.38 -17.69 -4.63
C GLU A 115 -20.16 -16.33 -5.30
N VAL A 116 -19.20 -16.23 -6.24
CA VAL A 116 -18.73 -14.96 -6.80
C VAL A 116 -19.86 -14.14 -7.42
N ASN A 117 -20.76 -14.75 -8.20
CA ASN A 117 -21.83 -14.01 -8.87
C ASN A 117 -22.81 -13.43 -7.84
N GLY A 118 -23.20 -14.24 -6.86
CA GLY A 118 -24.08 -13.81 -5.78
C GLY A 118 -23.46 -12.71 -4.92
N TYR A 119 -22.13 -12.76 -4.71
CA TYR A 119 -21.43 -11.68 -4.01
C TYR A 119 -21.36 -10.40 -4.85
N ILE A 120 -21.03 -10.49 -6.15
CA ILE A 120 -21.03 -9.32 -7.04
C ILE A 120 -22.40 -8.63 -7.02
N ASP A 121 -23.50 -9.38 -6.98
CA ASP A 121 -24.85 -8.83 -6.91
C ASP A 121 -25.07 -7.91 -5.70
N THR A 122 -24.43 -8.19 -4.57
CA THR A 122 -24.53 -7.37 -3.35
C THR A 122 -23.65 -6.12 -3.37
N LEU A 123 -22.69 -6.04 -4.29
CA LEU A 123 -21.77 -4.90 -4.37
C LEU A 123 -22.43 -3.68 -5.01
N GLU A 124 -22.02 -2.50 -4.55
CA GLU A 124 -22.49 -1.23 -5.07
C GLU A 124 -21.42 -0.53 -5.92
N PRO A 125 -21.74 -0.12 -7.17
CA PRO A 125 -20.84 0.69 -7.99
C PRO A 125 -20.60 2.07 -7.38
N GLN A 126 -19.33 2.49 -7.33
CA GLN A 126 -18.91 3.81 -6.90
C GLN A 126 -17.73 4.34 -7.71
N VAL A 127 -17.57 5.65 -7.74
CA VAL A 127 -16.38 6.33 -8.26
C VAL A 127 -15.65 7.04 -7.13
N LEU A 128 -14.36 6.74 -6.93
CA LEU A 128 -13.56 7.29 -5.84
C LEU A 128 -13.45 8.82 -5.93
N GLY A 129 -13.71 9.52 -4.83
CA GLY A 129 -13.60 10.99 -4.75
C GLY A 129 -12.18 11.48 -4.46
N THR A 130 -11.34 10.62 -3.87
CA THR A 130 -9.93 10.85 -3.57
C THR A 130 -9.13 9.61 -3.91
N ASN A 131 -7.80 9.74 -3.91
CA ASN A 131 -6.94 8.58 -3.98
C ASN A 131 -7.22 7.60 -2.82
N MET A 132 -7.02 6.30 -3.07
CA MET A 132 -7.29 5.25 -2.10
C MET A 132 -6.26 4.12 -2.18
N LYS A 133 -5.61 3.86 -1.04
CA LYS A 133 -4.71 2.73 -0.89
C LYS A 133 -5.48 1.43 -0.76
N VAL A 134 -5.07 0.43 -1.51
CA VAL A 134 -5.64 -0.93 -1.52
C VAL A 134 -4.53 -1.95 -1.77
N THR A 135 -4.86 -3.22 -1.59
CA THR A 135 -4.12 -4.31 -2.25
C THR A 135 -4.89 -4.70 -3.51
N ASN A 136 -4.38 -4.32 -4.68
CA ASN A 136 -4.90 -4.79 -5.96
C ASN A 136 -4.32 -6.16 -6.29
N HIS A 137 -4.97 -6.96 -7.14
CA HIS A 137 -4.43 -8.25 -7.58
C HIS A 137 -4.46 -8.35 -9.10
N GLY A 138 -3.29 -8.51 -9.71
CA GLY A 138 -3.16 -8.81 -11.14
C GLY A 138 -3.13 -10.31 -11.40
N LEU A 139 -3.39 -10.73 -12.64
CA LEU A 139 -3.09 -12.08 -13.13
C LEU A 139 -1.72 -12.09 -13.81
N ASN A 140 -0.89 -13.06 -13.45
CA ASN A 140 0.33 -13.35 -14.21
C ASN A 140 0.03 -14.20 -15.47
N ASP A 141 1.05 -14.48 -16.26
CA ASP A 141 0.95 -15.26 -17.52
C ASP A 141 0.56 -16.72 -17.28
N GLN A 142 0.67 -17.21 -16.05
CA GLN A 142 0.20 -18.52 -15.63
C GLN A 142 -1.27 -18.50 -15.18
N GLY A 143 -1.91 -17.33 -15.25
CA GLY A 143 -3.28 -17.10 -14.79
C GLY A 143 -3.42 -17.17 -13.27
N LYS A 144 -2.38 -16.80 -12.51
CA LYS A 144 -2.41 -16.75 -11.04
C LYS A 144 -2.48 -15.33 -10.53
N ALA A 145 -3.30 -15.12 -9.50
CA ALA A 145 -3.40 -13.84 -8.83
C ALA A 145 -2.09 -13.50 -8.10
N TYR A 146 -1.61 -12.28 -8.26
CA TYR A 146 -0.50 -11.72 -7.48
C TYR A 146 -0.91 -10.35 -6.91
N PRO A 147 -0.58 -10.06 -5.65
CA PRO A 147 -0.96 -8.83 -4.98
C PRO A 147 -0.03 -7.65 -5.35
N ILE A 148 -0.57 -6.44 -5.32
CA ILE A 148 0.10 -5.18 -5.66
C ILE A 148 -0.36 -4.11 -4.66
N ALA A 149 0.57 -3.56 -3.88
CA ALA A 149 0.28 -2.40 -3.06
C ALA A 149 0.02 -1.20 -3.98
N SER A 150 -1.23 -0.74 -4.01
CA SER A 150 -1.69 0.21 -5.03
C SER A 150 -2.34 1.43 -4.38
N ASP A 151 -2.04 2.61 -4.92
CA ASP A 151 -2.76 3.84 -4.64
C ASP A 151 -3.65 4.13 -5.85
N LEU A 152 -4.94 3.83 -5.75
CA LEU A 152 -5.89 4.05 -6.83
C LEU A 152 -6.18 5.54 -6.94
N GLU A 153 -5.99 6.13 -8.11
CA GLU A 153 -6.25 7.55 -8.33
C GLU A 153 -7.75 7.89 -8.17
N ALA A 154 -8.05 9.09 -7.68
CA ALA A 154 -9.40 9.65 -7.69
C ALA A 154 -10.04 9.57 -9.09
N GLY A 155 -11.34 9.28 -9.15
CA GLY A 155 -12.03 8.99 -10.41
C GLY A 155 -12.02 7.52 -10.82
N THR A 156 -11.28 6.65 -10.11
CA THR A 156 -11.34 5.21 -10.35
C THR A 156 -12.71 4.65 -9.98
N ALA A 157 -13.31 3.87 -10.90
CA ALA A 157 -14.55 3.16 -10.65
C ALA A 157 -14.30 1.81 -9.97
N VAL A 158 -15.07 1.54 -8.92
CA VAL A 158 -14.96 0.34 -8.08
C VAL A 158 -16.31 -0.24 -7.71
N LEU A 159 -16.35 -1.56 -7.50
CA LEU A 159 -17.44 -2.20 -6.76
C LEU A 159 -17.10 -2.20 -5.29
N VAL A 160 -18.04 -1.77 -4.46
CA VAL A 160 -17.86 -1.59 -3.01
C VAL A 160 -18.78 -2.55 -2.26
N ASP A 161 -18.19 -3.35 -1.37
CA ASP A 161 -18.95 -4.00 -0.31
C ASP A 161 -19.26 -2.93 0.73
N LYS A 162 -20.54 -2.70 1.03
CA LYS A 162 -20.99 -1.73 2.02
C LYS A 162 -21.41 -2.37 3.34
N ASP A 163 -21.40 -3.68 3.42
CA ASP A 163 -21.85 -4.38 4.61
C ASP A 163 -20.87 -4.12 5.76
N GLU A 164 -21.34 -3.44 6.81
CA GLU A 164 -20.55 -3.18 8.02
C GLU A 164 -20.19 -4.46 8.78
N SER A 165 -20.97 -5.53 8.57
CA SER A 165 -20.69 -6.89 9.01
C SER A 165 -20.08 -7.77 7.91
N GLY A 166 -19.76 -7.17 6.76
CA GLY A 166 -19.46 -7.85 5.50
C GLY A 166 -18.29 -8.82 5.57
N LYS A 167 -18.20 -9.69 4.55
CA LYS A 167 -17.26 -10.81 4.46
C LYS A 167 -15.79 -10.39 4.67
N LEU A 168 -15.46 -9.14 4.34
CA LEU A 168 -14.11 -8.57 4.44
C LEU A 168 -13.92 -7.62 5.65
N GLY A 169 -14.91 -7.53 6.55
CA GLY A 169 -14.84 -6.78 7.80
C GLY A 169 -15.06 -5.28 7.64
N GLY A 170 -16.14 -4.88 6.96
CA GLY A 170 -16.60 -3.49 6.83
C GLY A 170 -16.56 -2.94 5.39
N PRO A 171 -17.00 -1.67 5.19
CA PRO A 171 -17.12 -1.09 3.86
C PRO A 171 -15.78 -0.97 3.14
N GLN A 172 -15.66 -1.55 1.94
CA GLN A 172 -14.40 -1.65 1.23
C GLN A 172 -14.58 -1.79 -0.30
N PRO A 173 -13.70 -1.19 -1.14
CA PRO A 173 -13.63 -1.58 -2.54
C PRO A 173 -13.17 -3.04 -2.69
N VAL A 174 -13.87 -3.76 -3.55
CA VAL A 174 -13.70 -5.21 -3.80
C VAL A 174 -13.29 -5.48 -5.24
N THR A 175 -13.64 -4.61 -6.18
CA THR A 175 -13.26 -4.77 -7.59
C THR A 175 -12.88 -3.43 -8.19
N ARG A 176 -11.79 -3.37 -8.95
CA ARG A 176 -11.49 -2.22 -9.82
C ARG A 176 -12.08 -2.46 -11.20
N CYS A 177 -13.01 -1.62 -11.62
CA CYS A 177 -13.84 -1.91 -12.79
C CYS A 177 -13.10 -1.72 -14.12
N LYS A 178 -12.01 -0.95 -14.13
CA LYS A 178 -11.16 -0.78 -15.32
C LYS A 178 -10.45 -2.05 -15.77
N CYS A 179 -10.27 -3.01 -14.86
CA CYS A 179 -9.53 -4.26 -15.11
C CYS A 179 -10.20 -5.51 -14.54
N GLY A 180 -11.32 -5.38 -13.82
CA GLY A 180 -12.01 -6.50 -13.16
C GLY A 180 -11.23 -7.11 -11.98
N ASN A 181 -10.12 -6.48 -11.56
CA ASN A 181 -9.23 -7.05 -10.56
C ASN A 181 -9.88 -7.05 -9.17
N PRO A 182 -9.75 -8.14 -8.39
CA PRO A 182 -10.20 -8.17 -7.01
C PRO A 182 -9.28 -7.34 -6.10
N LEU A 183 -9.88 -6.66 -5.14
CA LEU A 183 -9.22 -5.73 -4.23
C LEU A 183 -9.38 -6.20 -2.78
N LEU A 184 -8.29 -6.09 -2.01
CA LEU A 184 -8.28 -6.26 -0.55
C LEU A 184 -7.87 -4.96 0.14
N LYS A 185 -7.99 -4.92 1.47
CA LYS A 185 -7.54 -3.78 2.28
C LYS A 185 -6.07 -3.49 2.01
N ALA A 186 -5.71 -2.22 2.09
CA ALA A 186 -4.30 -1.84 2.09
C ALA A 186 -3.58 -2.51 3.28
N PRO A 187 -2.31 -2.91 3.10
CA PRO A 187 -1.47 -3.26 4.23
C PRO A 187 -1.30 -2.03 5.14
N GLU A 188 -1.29 -2.25 6.46
CA GLU A 188 -1.18 -1.16 7.44
C GLU A 188 0.23 -0.56 7.44
N LEU A 189 0.34 0.77 7.45
CA LEU A 189 1.65 1.45 7.51
C LEU A 189 2.35 1.16 8.84
N GLY A 190 3.68 0.98 8.78
CA GLY A 190 4.49 0.75 9.98
C GLY A 190 4.35 -0.64 10.60
N VAL A 191 3.50 -1.51 10.05
CA VAL A 191 3.51 -2.95 10.39
C VAL A 191 4.56 -3.67 9.55
N LYS A 192 5.02 -4.83 10.03
CA LYS A 192 5.98 -5.67 9.30
C LYS A 192 5.49 -5.89 7.87
N ARG A 193 6.36 -5.62 6.90
CA ARG A 193 6.03 -5.73 5.48
C ARG A 193 5.60 -7.17 5.15
N PRO A 194 4.43 -7.39 4.52
CA PRO A 194 4.11 -8.69 3.97
C PRO A 194 5.15 -9.09 2.92
N GLU A 195 5.52 -10.36 2.86
CA GLU A 195 6.54 -10.87 1.95
C GLU A 195 6.26 -10.55 0.47
N TRP A 196 4.98 -10.41 0.11
CA TRP A 196 4.55 -10.09 -1.25
C TRP A 196 4.63 -8.60 -1.62
N VAL A 197 4.70 -7.70 -0.63
CA VAL A 197 4.93 -6.27 -0.89
C VAL A 197 6.42 -6.13 -1.17
N THR A 198 6.86 -6.42 -2.39
CA THR A 198 8.26 -6.20 -2.78
C THR A 198 8.44 -4.78 -3.31
N THR A 199 9.59 -4.19 -3.00
CA THR A 199 10.00 -2.88 -3.51
C THR A 199 10.19 -2.97 -5.02
N THR A 200 9.21 -2.50 -5.78
CA THR A 200 9.32 -2.26 -7.24
C THR A 200 9.87 -3.45 -8.02
N THR A 201 9.03 -4.46 -8.27
CA THR A 201 9.23 -5.29 -9.46
C THR A 201 7.96 -5.16 -10.28
N ARG A 202 8.03 -4.35 -11.36
CA ARG A 202 7.06 -4.46 -12.44
C ARG A 202 7.04 -5.92 -12.86
N TYR A 203 5.85 -6.40 -13.22
CA TYR A 203 5.66 -7.70 -13.86
C TYR A 203 6.63 -7.97 -15.05
N ASP A 204 7.25 -6.93 -15.61
CA ASP A 204 8.22 -6.99 -16.71
C ASP A 204 9.64 -7.49 -16.36
N ASP A 205 9.93 -7.95 -15.12
CA ASP A 205 11.29 -8.40 -14.71
C ASP A 205 11.43 -9.93 -14.47
N THR A 206 10.54 -10.74 -15.08
CA THR A 206 10.68 -12.21 -15.15
C THR A 206 10.46 -12.70 -16.57
#